data_AF-A0A482VIT1-F1
#
_entry.id   AF-A0A482VIT1-F1
#
_cell.length_a   1.000
_cell.length_b   1.000
_cell.length_c   1.000
_cell.angle_alpha   90.00
_cell.angle_beta   90.00
_cell.angle_gamma   90.00
#
_symmetry.space_group_name_H-M   'P 1'
#
loop_
_entity.id
_entity.type
_entity.pdbx_description
1 polymer ?
#
loop_
_entity_poly.entity_id
_entity_poly.type
_entity_poly.pdbx_seq_one_letter_code
_entity_poly.pdbx_strand_id
1 'polypeptide(L)' 'MFFTLKEKSFMVESYFRNARKENAEWTNSISNCVEELREKFP' A
#
# COMPACT_ATOMS: atom_id res chain seq x y z
N MET A 1 10.34 4.61 -12.74
CA MET A 1 10.23 5.00 -11.32
C MET A 1 10.98 3.97 -10.50
N PHE A 2 12.07 4.36 -9.84
CA PHE A 2 12.87 3.45 -9.01
C PHE A 2 12.52 3.71 -7.55
N PHE A 3 11.90 2.73 -6.89
CA PHE A 3 11.60 2.81 -5.47
C PHE A 3 12.80 2.34 -4.65
N THR A 4 13.16 3.13 -3.64
CA THR A 4 14.08 2.73 -2.59
C THR A 4 13.54 1.54 -1.80
N LEU A 5 14.41 0.83 -1.09
CA LEU A 5 14.00 -0.30 -0.24
C LEU A 5 12.95 0.13 0.80
N LYS A 6 13.09 1.35 1.33
CA LYS A 6 12.18 1.93 2.33
C LYS A 6 10.78 2.16 1.76
N GLU A 7 10.69 2.73 0.56
CA GLU A 7 9.40 2.94 -0.13
C GLU A 7 8.72 1.62 -0.49
N LYS A 8 9.50 0.61 -0.91
CA LYS A 8 8.97 -0.74 -1.17
C LYS A 8 8.42 -1.39 0.11
N SER A 9 9.16 -1.32 1.21
CA SER A 9 8.70 -1.85 2.50
C SER A 9 7.40 -1.16 2.93
N PHE A 10 7.35 0.17 2.80
CA PHE A 10 6.16 0.94 3.15
C PHE A 10 4.95 0.57 2.29
N MET A 11 5.11 0.37 0.98
CA MET A 11 4.00 -0.08 0.13
C MET A 11 3.46 -1.45 0.55
N VAL A 12 4.34 -2.39 0.90
CA VAL A 12 3.91 -3.72 1.36
C VAL A 12 3.16 -3.63 2.69
N GLU A 13 3.67 -2.84 3.64
CA GLU A 13 3.00 -2.60 4.92
C GLU A 13 1.65 -1.91 4.74
N SER A 14 1.58 -0.89 3.88
CA SER A 14 0.33 -0.19 3.54
C SER A 14 -0.68 -1.12 2.90
N TYR A 15 -0.23 -1.99 1.99
CA TYR A 15 -1.09 -3.00 1.35
C TYR A 15 -1.72 -3.92 2.39
N PHE A 16 -0.95 -4.46 3.33
CA PHE A 16 -1.53 -5.31 4.37
C PHE A 16 -2.42 -4.55 5.36
N ARG A 17 -2.05 -3.32 5.72
CA ARG A 17 -2.85 -2.48 6.63
C ARG A 17 -4.20 -2.11 6.04
N ASN A 18 -4.25 -1.85 4.74
CA ASN A 18 -5.47 -1.46 4.05
C ASN A 18 -6.32 -2.65 3.58
N ALA A 19 -5.85 -3.88 3.83
CA ALA A 19 -6.58 -5.09 3.50
C ALA A 19 -7.91 -5.14 4.25
N ARG A 20 -9.00 -5.25 3.49
CA ARG A 20 -10.35 -5.42 4.03
C ARG A 20 -10.88 -6.78 3.63
N LYS A 21 -11.50 -7.46 4.58
CA LYS A 21 -12.19 -8.71 4.31
C LYS A 21 -13.63 -8.40 3.92
N GLU A 22 -13.94 -8.54 2.64
CA GLU A 22 -15.30 -8.37 2.10
C GLU A 22 -15.75 -9.69 1.50
N ASN A 23 -16.95 -10.16 1.85
CA ASN A 23 -17.49 -11.45 1.37
C ASN A 23 -16.53 -12.65 1.51
N ALA A 24 -15.78 -12.69 2.62
CA ALA A 24 -14.73 -13.66 2.91
C ALA A 24 -13.48 -13.61 2.03
N GLU A 25 -13.39 -12.66 1.09
CA GLU A 25 -12.22 -12.40 0.27
C GLU A 25 -11.43 -11.18 0.80
N TRP A 26 -10.10 -11.24 0.69
CA TRP A 26 -9.25 -10.10 1.00
C TRP A 26 -9.23 -9.15 -0.18
N THR A 27 -9.91 -8.02 -0.02
CA THR A 27 -9.92 -6.92 -0.98
C THR A 27 -8.89 -5.88 -0.57
N ASN A 28 -8.23 -5.32 -1.56
CA ASN A 28 -7.22 -4.29 -1.35
C ASN A 28 -7.14 -3.37 -2.55
N SER A 29 -6.88 -2.09 -2.29
CA SER A 29 -6.68 -1.09 -3.34
C SER A 29 -5.21 -0.69 -3.38
N ILE A 30 -4.53 -1.07 -4.47
CA ILE A 30 -3.17 -0.58 -4.75
C ILE A 30 -3.16 0.95 -4.88
N SER A 31 -4.26 1.55 -5.35
CA SER A 31 -4.39 3.01 -5.45
C SER A 31 -4.17 3.68 -4.10
N ASN A 32 -4.78 3.15 -3.03
CA ASN A 32 -4.64 3.70 -1.69
C ASN A 32 -3.18 3.60 -1.20
N CYS A 33 -2.50 2.50 -1.54
CA CYS A 33 -1.09 2.31 -1.19
C CYS A 33 -0.18 3.35 -1.88
N VAL A 34 -0.48 3.66 -3.15
CA VAL A 34 0.27 4.66 -3.93
C VAL A 34 0.00 6.08 -3.44
N GLU A 35 -1.23 6.40 -3.06
CA GLU A 35 -1.56 7.70 -2.45
C GLU A 35 -0.84 7.89 -1.12
N GLU A 36 -0.92 6.92 -0.21
CA GLU A 36 -0.20 6.97 1.06
C GLU A 36 1.32 7.06 0.87
N LEU A 37 1.86 6.37 -0.13
CA LEU A 37 3.28 6.46 -0.45
C LEU A 37 3.67 7.88 -0.89
N ARG A 38 2.87 8.52 -1.75
CA ARG A 38 3.10 9.90 -2.21
C ARG A 38 3.00 10.92 -1.09
N GLU A 39 2.08 10.72 -0.14
CA GLU A 39 1.97 11.59 1.04
C GLU A 39 3.17 11.43 1.98
N LYS A 40 3.68 10.21 2.13
CA LYS A 40 4.78 9.87 3.05
C LYS A 40 6.16 10.21 2.49
N PHE A 41 6.33 10.10 1.17
CA PHE A 41 7.59 10.29 0.44
C PHE A 41 7.37 11.25 -0.76
N PRO A 42 7.55 12.57 -0.59
CA PRO A 42 7.46 13.53 -1.68
C PRO A 42 8.64 13.46 -2.66
#